data_AF-A0A1C4XZ12-F1
#
_entry.id   AF-A0A1C4XZ12-F1
#
_cell.length_a   1.000
_cell.length_b   1.000
_cell.length_c   1.000
_cell.angle_alpha   90.00
_cell.angle_beta   90.00
_cell.angle_gamma   90.00
#
_symmetry.space_group_name_H-M   'P 1'
#
loop_
_entity.id
_entity.type
_entity.pdbx_description
1 polymer ?
#
loop_
_entity_poly.entity_id
_entity_poly.type
_entity_poly.pdbx_seq_one_letter_code
_entity_poly.pdbx_strand_id
1 'polypeptide(L)' 'MANYPVPYNDDDQRLDDDLICDVRTALMKRGFPELTKVDYGMLEVMLARFVYAERREITVIVKG' A
#
# COMPACT_ATOMS: atom_id res chain seq x y z
N MET A 1 -2.71 7.44 -17.16
CA MET A 1 -3.70 7.37 -16.06
C MET A 1 -3.84 5.92 -15.68
N ALA A 2 -3.39 5.50 -14.49
CA ALA A 2 -3.56 4.13 -14.05
C ALA A 2 -5.00 3.93 -13.56
N ASN A 3 -5.78 3.10 -14.25
CA ASN A 3 -7.12 2.72 -13.85
C ASN A 3 -7.00 1.72 -12.70
N TYR A 4 -7.44 2.14 -11.52
CA TYR A 4 -7.58 1.26 -10.36
C TYR A 4 -9.02 0.72 -10.29
N PRO A 5 -9.26 -0.48 -9.73
CA PRO A 5 -8.24 -1.39 -9.21
C PRO A 5 -7.41 -1.99 -10.34
N VAL A 6 -6.15 -2.21 -10.03
CA VAL A 6 -5.25 -2.95 -10.92
C VAL A 6 -5.69 -4.43 -10.90
N PRO A 7 -5.76 -5.12 -12.05
CA PRO A 7 -5.95 -6.57 -12.07
C PRO A 7 -4.78 -7.27 -11.37
N TYR A 8 -5.10 -8.16 -10.44
CA TYR A 8 -4.10 -8.98 -9.74
C TYR A 8 -3.54 -10.06 -10.67
N ASN A 9 -2.22 -10.17 -10.74
CA ASN A 9 -1.51 -11.29 -11.37
C ASN A 9 -0.52 -11.87 -10.34
N ASP A 10 -0.29 -13.18 -10.35
CA ASP A 10 0.64 -13.81 -9.38
C ASP A 10 2.10 -13.35 -9.56
N ASP A 11 2.49 -12.91 -10.77
CA ASP A 11 3.81 -12.35 -11.08
C ASP A 11 3.81 -10.79 -11.08
N ASP A 12 2.99 -10.17 -10.24
CA ASP A 12 2.86 -8.71 -10.23
C ASP A 12 4.02 -8.04 -9.48
N GLN A 13 5.02 -7.59 -10.25
CA GLN A 13 6.20 -6.86 -9.78
C GLN A 13 5.88 -5.53 -9.06
N ARG A 14 4.63 -5.06 -9.06
CA ARG A 14 4.25 -3.82 -8.35
C ARG A 14 4.27 -3.97 -6.84
N LEU A 15 4.30 -5.19 -6.30
CA LEU A 15 4.50 -5.47 -4.88
C LEU A 15 5.83 -6.21 -4.66
N ASP A 16 6.90 -5.67 -5.22
CA ASP A 16 8.24 -6.18 -4.96
C ASP A 16 8.75 -5.80 -3.56
N ASP A 17 9.82 -6.49 -3.15
CA ASP A 17 10.50 -6.25 -1.87
C ASP A 17 11.06 -4.81 -1.79
N ASP A 18 11.40 -4.21 -2.93
CA ASP A 18 11.94 -2.84 -3.02
C ASP A 18 10.87 -1.82 -2.62
N LEU A 19 9.64 -1.94 -3.11
CA LEU A 19 8.51 -1.09 -2.70
C LEU A 19 8.25 -1.21 -1.20
N ILE A 20 8.27 -2.43 -0.65
CA ILE A 20 8.07 -2.66 0.78
C ILE A 20 9.18 -1.96 1.59
N CYS A 21 10.43 -2.04 1.13
CA CYS A 21 11.57 -1.35 1.74
C CYS A 21 11.45 0.19 1.67
N ASP A 22 10.97 0.72 0.54
CA ASP A 22 10.75 2.15 0.35
C ASP A 22 9.64 2.68 1.28
N VAL A 23 8.53 1.95 1.40
CA VAL A 23 7.43 2.32 2.29
C VAL A 23 7.88 2.27 3.75
N ARG A 24 8.63 1.24 4.16
CA ARG A 24 9.27 1.18 5.49
C ARG A 24 10.13 2.42 5.73
N THR A 25 11.01 2.73 4.79
CA THR A 25 11.94 3.87 4.91
C THR A 25 11.18 5.19 5.05
N ALA A 26 10.08 5.36 4.30
CA ALA A 26 9.21 6.53 4.40
C ALA A 26 8.52 6.64 5.77
N LEU A 27 8.03 5.52 6.33
CA LEU A 27 7.44 5.47 7.67
C LEU A 27 8.46 5.85 8.74
N MET A 28 9.66 5.28 8.70
CA MET A 28 10.72 5.61 9.65
C MET A 28 11.12 7.09 9.58
N LYS A 29 11.23 7.66 8.37
CA LYS A 29 11.49 9.10 8.16
C LYS A 29 10.39 10.00 8.74
N ARG A 30 9.16 9.50 8.86
CA ARG A 30 8.02 10.20 9.49
C ARG A 30 7.97 10.04 11.01
N GLY A 31 8.92 9.30 11.60
CA GLY A 31 9.01 9.08 13.05
C GLY A 31 8.26 7.84 13.54
N PHE A 32 7.80 6.97 12.64
CA PHE A 32 7.26 5.67 13.06
C PHE A 32 8.39 4.74 13.52
N PRO A 33 8.13 3.84 14.47
CA PRO A 33 9.11 2.85 14.92
C PRO A 33 9.50 1.90 13.77
N GLU A 34 10.65 1.25 13.92
CA GLU A 34 11.08 0.21 12.99
C GLU A 34 10.10 -0.97 13.00
N LEU A 35 9.73 -1.43 11.80
CA LEU A 35 8.78 -2.52 11.60
C LEU A 35 9.41 -3.86 11.99
N THR A 36 8.69 -4.65 12.80
CA THR A 36 9.05 -6.04 13.10
C THR A 36 8.67 -6.97 11.95
N LYS A 37 9.19 -8.20 11.92
CA LYS A 37 8.83 -9.22 10.91
C LYS A 37 7.31 -9.42 10.76
N VAL A 38 6.54 -9.29 11.83
CA VAL A 38 5.07 -9.39 11.78
C VAL A 38 4.46 -8.19 11.06
N ASP A 39 4.99 -7.00 11.32
CA ASP A 39 4.55 -5.76 10.68
C ASP A 39 4.84 -5.76 9.17
N TYR A 40 5.89 -6.46 8.71
CA TYR A 40 6.16 -6.63 7.28
C TYR A 40 5.04 -7.40 6.57
N GLY A 41 4.61 -8.54 7.12
CA GLY A 41 3.51 -9.32 6.54
C GLY A 41 2.21 -8.52 6.51
N MET A 42 1.96 -7.69 7.55
CA MET A 42 0.81 -6.79 7.55
C MET A 42 0.94 -5.66 6.51
N LEU A 43 2.14 -5.11 6.33
CA LEU A 43 2.39 -4.05 5.36
C LEU A 43 2.17 -4.55 3.93
N GLU A 44 2.68 -5.74 3.60
CA GLU A 44 2.48 -6.41 2.31
C GLU A 44 0.98 -6.61 2.03
N VAL A 45 0.23 -7.16 2.98
CA VAL A 45 -1.23 -7.36 2.86
C VAL A 45 -1.95 -6.02 2.64
N MET A 46 -1.55 -4.97 3.37
CA MET A 46 -2.19 -3.64 3.24
C MET A 46 -1.88 -2.98 1.90
N LEU A 47 -0.65 -3.12 1.39
CA LEU A 47 -0.26 -2.64 0.06
C LEU A 47 -1.03 -3.38 -1.03
N ALA A 48 -1.14 -4.71 -0.93
CA ALA A 48 -1.95 -5.51 -1.85
C ALA A 48 -3.41 -5.08 -1.86
N ARG A 49 -4.01 -4.85 -0.69
CA ARG A 49 -5.37 -4.32 -0.61
C ARG A 49 -5.48 -2.92 -1.21
N PHE A 50 -4.50 -2.05 -1.00
CA PHE A 50 -4.52 -0.71 -1.60
C PHE A 50 -4.44 -0.73 -3.14
N VAL A 51 -3.62 -1.62 -3.69
CA VAL A 51 -3.37 -1.71 -5.14
C VAL A 51 -4.51 -2.44 -5.86
N TYR A 52 -5.00 -3.55 -5.28
CA TYR A 52 -5.92 -4.47 -5.97
C TYR A 52 -7.37 -4.40 -5.48
N ALA A 53 -7.67 -3.83 -4.31
CA ALA A 53 -9.07 -3.75 -3.88
C ALA A 53 -9.84 -2.71 -4.72
N GLU A 54 -11.08 -3.07 -5.08
CA GLU A 54 -12.03 -2.12 -5.66
C GLU A 54 -12.13 -0.87 -4.78
N ARG A 55 -11.80 0.27 -5.36
CA ARG A 55 -11.96 1.56 -4.69
C ARG A 55 -13.45 1.84 -4.57
N ARG A 56 -14.00 1.75 -3.36
CA ARG A 56 -15.28 2.37 -3.06
C ARG A 56 -15.11 3.87 -3.28
N GLU A 57 -15.90 4.47 -4.16
CA GLU A 57 -15.94 5.92 -4.31
C GLU A 57 -16.40 6.54 -2.99
N ILE A 58 -15.47 7.13 -2.24
CA ILE A 58 -15.81 7.91 -1.06
C ILE A 58 -15.97 9.34 -1.53
N THR A 59 -17.22 9.80 -1.65
CA THR A 59 -17.51 11.20 -1.91
C THR A 59 -17.23 11.98 -0.63
N VAL A 60 -16.11 12.71 -0.58
CA VAL A 60 -15.82 13.62 0.53
C VAL A 60 -16.56 14.93 0.29
N ILE A 61 -17.66 15.14 1.02
CA ILE A 61 -18.34 16.45 1.05
C ILE A 61 -17.54 17.37 1.95
N VAL A 62 -16.73 18.25 1.36
CA VAL A 62 -16.10 19.35 2.11
C VAL A 62 -17.19 20.40 2.38
N LYS A 63 -17.66 20.48 3.63
CA LYS A 63 -18.49 21.61 4.06
C LYS A 63 -17.57 22.83 4.23
N GLY A 64 -17.85 23.88 3.46
CA GLY A 64 -17.27 25.21 3.62
C GLY A 64 -17.96 26.02 4.72
#